data_AF-A0AAU6MAY5-F1
#
_entry.id   AF-A0AAU6MAY5-F1
#
_cell.length_a   1.000
_cell.length_b   1.000
_cell.length_c   1.000
_cell.angle_alpha   90.00
_cell.angle_beta   90.00
_cell.angle_gamma   90.00
#
_symmetry.space_group_name_H-M   'P 1'
#
loop_
_entity.id
_entity.type
_entity.pdbx_description
1 polymer ?
#
loop_
_entity_poly.entity_id
_entity_poly.type
_entity_poly.pdbx_seq_one_letter_code
_entity_poly.pdbx_strand_id
1 'polypeptide(L)'
;MATSASPWSLSPAALRDAPFTPRLVLPSPNGSSISAAAGGSTVVAGCLRNATAVGRWLALNGYGTLARPVAVIASGERWPDGSLRPALEDLLGAGAVLAALRRQRGGSLSPEAATAAACFETTPDAIAAVTAGASGQELVSGGFPDDVRIATESDVSDVVPVLTDGAFMAAG
;
A
#
# COMPACT_ATOMS: atom_id res chain seq x y z
N MET A 1 16.20 8.39 10.15
CA MET A 1 16.60 7.39 11.16
C MET A 1 15.86 7.70 12.44
N ALA A 2 15.20 6.70 13.03
CA ALA A 2 14.61 6.82 14.36
C ALA A 2 15.72 7.02 15.41
N THR A 3 15.46 7.83 16.43
CA THR A 3 16.36 8.03 17.58
C THR A 3 15.57 7.84 18.88
N SER A 4 16.25 7.70 20.02
CA SER A 4 15.56 7.65 21.31
C SER A 4 14.68 8.88 21.58
N ALA A 5 15.05 10.04 21.02
CA ALA A 5 14.29 11.29 21.13
C ALA A 5 13.18 11.44 20.06
N SER A 6 13.27 10.72 18.94
CA SER A 6 12.27 10.69 17.86
C SER A 6 12.18 9.26 17.30
N PRO A 7 11.50 8.33 18.00
CA PRO A 7 11.49 6.91 17.64
C PRO A 7 10.65 6.60 16.40
N TRP A 8 9.82 7.53 15.92
CA TRP A 8 9.03 7.33 14.72
C TRP A 8 9.84 7.61 13.45
N SER A 9 9.74 6.72 12.47
CA SER A 9 10.35 6.88 11.15
C SER A 9 9.50 6.19 10.08
N LEU A 10 9.93 6.21 8.82
CA LEU A 10 9.26 5.46 7.75
C LEU A 10 9.44 3.93 7.88
N SER A 11 10.37 3.45 8.72
CA SER A 11 10.56 2.03 8.97
C SER A 11 9.36 1.46 9.71
N PRO A 12 8.62 0.49 9.13
CA PRO A 12 7.53 -0.19 9.82
C PRO A 12 7.98 -0.93 11.09
N ALA A 13 9.21 -1.45 11.12
CA ALA A 13 9.77 -2.06 12.32
C ALA A 13 9.92 -1.04 13.46
N ALA A 14 10.54 0.11 13.18
CA ALA A 14 10.69 1.18 14.16
C ALA A 14 9.33 1.71 14.65
N LEU A 15 8.33 1.82 13.76
CA LEU A 15 6.98 2.24 14.15
C LEU A 15 6.25 1.23 15.05
N ARG A 16 6.52 -0.07 14.89
CA ARG A 16 5.92 -1.12 15.72
C ARG A 16 6.44 -1.07 17.16
N ASP A 17 7.70 -0.66 17.34
CA ASP A 17 8.34 -0.54 18.65
C ASP A 17 8.17 0.85 19.29
N ALA A 18 7.82 1.87 18.50
CA ALA A 18 7.64 3.23 18.98
C ALA A 18 6.40 3.35 19.90
N PRO A 19 6.44 4.23 20.92
CA PRO A 19 5.27 4.51 21.73
C PRO A 19 4.14 5.10 20.87
N PHE A 20 2.90 4.83 21.28
CA PHE A 20 1.73 5.42 20.63
C PHE A 20 1.80 6.95 20.64
N THR A 21 1.43 7.56 19.51
CA THR A 21 1.22 9.00 19.40
C THR A 21 -0.13 9.26 18.73
N PRO A 22 -0.92 10.23 19.19
CA PRO A 22 -2.23 10.53 18.62
C PRO A 22 -2.14 11.09 17.19
N ARG A 23 -1.03 11.74 16.84
CA ARG A 23 -0.78 12.29 15.51
C ARG A 23 0.66 12.03 15.11
N LEU A 24 0.83 11.49 13.91
CA LEU A 24 2.13 11.19 13.36
C LEU A 24 2.23 11.81 11.96
N VAL A 25 3.29 12.59 11.74
CA VAL A 25 3.64 13.13 10.43
C VAL A 25 4.98 12.53 10.04
N LEU A 26 5.02 11.85 8.90
CA LEU A 26 6.23 11.29 8.31
C LEU A 26 6.40 11.83 6.89
N PRO A 27 7.61 12.20 6.46
CA PRO A 27 7.86 12.63 5.09
C PRO A 27 7.74 11.42 4.15
N SER A 28 6.66 11.31 3.37
CA SER A 28 6.50 10.24 2.38
C SER A 28 6.58 10.83 0.97
N PRO A 29 7.67 10.64 0.20
CA PRO A 29 7.85 11.33 -1.08
C PRO A 29 6.81 10.94 -2.13
N ASN A 30 6.47 9.65 -2.21
CA ASN A 30 5.57 9.13 -3.25
C ASN A 30 4.11 9.14 -2.78
N GLY A 31 3.81 8.40 -1.70
CA GLY A 31 2.44 8.21 -1.22
C GLY A 31 1.73 9.50 -0.79
N SER A 32 2.43 10.42 -0.11
CA SER A 32 1.79 11.69 0.29
C SER A 32 1.50 12.61 -0.89
N SER A 33 2.40 12.65 -1.90
CA SER A 33 2.20 13.42 -3.13
C SER A 33 1.00 12.93 -3.93
N ILE A 34 0.85 11.61 -4.08
CA ILE A 34 -0.30 10.99 -4.75
C ILE A 34 -1.58 11.29 -3.98
N SER A 35 -1.56 11.12 -2.65
CA SER A 35 -2.74 11.35 -1.80
C SER A 35 -3.20 12.80 -1.85
N ALA A 36 -2.27 13.76 -1.85
CA ALA A 36 -2.57 15.18 -1.98
C ALA A 36 -3.17 15.52 -3.35
N ALA A 37 -2.64 14.94 -4.43
CA ALA A 37 -3.16 15.14 -5.78
C ALA A 37 -4.55 14.52 -5.99
N ALA A 38 -4.86 13.43 -5.28
CA ALA A 38 -6.12 12.71 -5.38
C ALA A 38 -7.24 13.23 -4.44
N GLY A 39 -7.01 14.32 -3.69
CA GLY A 39 -7.91 14.80 -2.63
C GLY A 39 -9.33 15.19 -3.06
N GLY A 40 -9.62 15.31 -4.36
CA GLY A 40 -10.98 15.50 -4.89
C GLY A 40 -11.83 14.22 -4.90
N SER A 41 -11.26 13.07 -4.53
CA SER A 41 -11.93 11.77 -4.45
C SER A 41 -11.76 11.16 -3.06
N THR A 42 -12.53 10.11 -2.76
CA THR A 42 -12.27 9.28 -1.58
C THR A 42 -10.94 8.54 -1.77
N VAL A 43 -9.93 8.86 -0.98
CA VAL A 43 -8.61 8.21 -1.04
C VAL A 43 -8.49 7.19 0.09
N VAL A 44 -8.10 5.97 -0.26
CA VAL A 44 -7.88 4.86 0.67
C VAL A 44 -6.46 4.34 0.48
N ALA A 45 -5.74 4.08 1.58
CA ALA A 45 -4.43 3.46 1.52
C ALA A 45 -4.57 1.92 1.58
N GLY A 46 -4.05 1.24 0.56
CA GLY A 46 -4.02 -0.22 0.49
C GLY A 46 -2.61 -0.75 0.33
N CYS A 47 -2.32 -1.87 0.98
CA CYS A 47 -1.09 -2.64 0.83
C CYS A 47 -1.37 -4.13 1.04
N LEU A 48 -0.34 -4.98 0.92
CA LEU A 48 -0.46 -6.42 1.17
C LEU A 48 -1.06 -6.73 2.55
N ARG A 49 -0.76 -5.89 3.55
CA ARG A 49 -1.19 -6.09 4.95
C ARG A 49 -2.69 -5.93 5.18
N ASN A 50 -3.41 -5.21 4.33
CA ASN A 50 -4.84 -4.91 4.52
C ASN A 50 -5.68 -5.07 3.24
N ALA A 51 -5.16 -5.77 2.23
CA ALA A 51 -5.78 -5.84 0.91
C ALA A 51 -7.23 -6.36 0.95
N THR A 52 -7.50 -7.42 1.72
CA THR A 52 -8.84 -7.98 1.88
C THR A 52 -9.78 -7.04 2.63
N ALA A 53 -9.29 -6.33 3.64
CA ALA A 53 -10.08 -5.34 4.37
C ALA A 53 -10.47 -4.16 3.47
N VAL A 54 -9.52 -3.64 2.68
CA VAL A 54 -9.74 -2.57 1.71
C VAL A 54 -10.73 -3.01 0.63
N GLY A 55 -10.54 -4.19 0.02
CA GLY A 55 -11.44 -4.71 -1.01
C GLY A 55 -12.87 -4.90 -0.50
N ARG A 56 -13.02 -5.40 0.73
CA ARG A 56 -14.32 -5.53 1.41
C ARG A 56 -14.95 -4.18 1.69
N TRP A 57 -14.19 -3.24 2.22
CA TRP A 57 -14.68 -1.89 2.52
C TRP A 57 -15.16 -1.17 1.26
N LEU A 58 -14.39 -1.23 0.17
CA LEU A 58 -14.78 -0.68 -1.13
C LEU A 58 -16.11 -1.28 -1.61
N ALA A 59 -16.26 -2.61 -1.50
CA ALA A 59 -17.49 -3.30 -1.88
C ALA A 59 -18.68 -2.91 -0.98
N LEU A 60 -18.53 -2.91 0.34
CA LEU A 60 -19.61 -2.52 1.25
C LEU A 60 -20.06 -1.06 1.01
N ASN A 61 -19.13 -0.19 0.65
CA ASN A 61 -19.39 1.23 0.44
C ASN A 61 -19.84 1.58 -0.98
N GLY A 62 -20.18 0.62 -1.84
CA GLY A 62 -20.75 0.92 -3.17
C GLY A 62 -19.74 1.14 -4.30
N TYR A 63 -18.44 1.02 -4.04
CA TYR A 63 -17.39 1.18 -5.06
C TYR A 63 -17.19 -0.09 -5.90
N GLY A 64 -16.44 0.06 -7.00
CA GLY A 64 -16.10 -1.02 -7.93
C GLY A 64 -17.16 -1.24 -9.02
N THR A 65 -17.97 -0.23 -9.31
CA THR A 65 -19.04 -0.29 -10.33
C THR A 65 -18.83 0.77 -11.41
N LEU A 66 -19.54 0.69 -12.54
CA LEU A 66 -19.49 1.74 -13.57
C LEU A 66 -19.91 3.12 -13.04
N ALA A 67 -20.86 3.16 -12.10
CA ALA A 67 -21.31 4.40 -11.47
C ALA A 67 -20.33 4.92 -10.41
N ARG A 68 -19.51 4.05 -9.81
CA ARG A 68 -18.54 4.36 -8.76
C ARG A 68 -17.26 3.59 -9.00
N PRO A 69 -16.48 3.95 -10.03
CA PRO A 69 -15.27 3.24 -10.40
C PRO A 69 -14.18 3.40 -9.33
N VAL A 70 -13.23 2.47 -9.33
CA VAL A 70 -12.04 2.53 -8.47
C VAL A 70 -10.82 2.58 -9.37
N ALA A 71 -9.97 3.58 -9.15
CA ALA A 71 -8.61 3.60 -9.66
C ALA A 71 -7.66 3.14 -8.53
N VAL A 72 -6.75 2.23 -8.85
CA VAL A 72 -5.71 1.79 -7.92
C VAL A 72 -4.36 2.26 -8.47
N ILE A 73 -3.63 3.02 -7.66
CA ILE A 73 -2.35 3.61 -8.06
C ILE A 73 -1.23 2.85 -7.35
N ALA A 74 -0.44 2.09 -8.11
CA ALA A 74 0.85 1.61 -7.63
C ALA A 74 1.80 2.80 -7.59
N SER A 75 2.30 3.17 -6.40
CA SER A 75 3.00 4.45 -6.21
C SER A 75 4.31 4.53 -6.98
N GLY A 76 5.00 3.41 -7.10
CA GLY A 76 6.33 3.32 -7.67
C GLY A 76 7.37 4.02 -6.82
N GLU A 77 8.58 4.02 -7.35
CA GLU A 77 9.71 4.75 -6.83
C GLU A 77 10.20 5.80 -7.85
N ARG A 78 11.21 6.58 -7.47
CA ARG A 78 11.83 7.55 -8.37
C ARG A 78 13.29 7.24 -8.60
N TRP A 79 13.73 7.34 -9.85
CA TRP A 79 15.15 7.41 -10.17
C TRP A 79 15.73 8.78 -9.73
N PRO A 80 17.06 8.91 -9.63
CA PRO A 80 17.71 10.18 -9.28
C PRO A 80 17.35 11.36 -10.19
N ASP A 81 16.98 11.08 -11.45
CA ASP A 81 16.49 12.08 -12.41
C ASP A 81 15.02 12.47 -12.22
N GLY A 82 14.35 11.88 -11.23
CA GLY A 82 12.94 12.13 -10.88
C GLY A 82 11.93 11.29 -11.67
N SER A 83 12.37 10.52 -12.66
CA SER A 83 11.50 9.66 -13.47
C SER A 83 10.95 8.48 -12.65
N LEU A 84 9.80 7.95 -13.06
CA LEU A 84 9.15 6.83 -12.40
C LEU A 84 9.98 5.55 -12.57
N ARG A 85 10.31 4.90 -11.45
CA ARG A 85 10.76 3.51 -11.37
C ARG A 85 9.57 2.64 -10.97
N PRO A 86 9.07 1.74 -11.83
CA PRO A 86 8.09 0.75 -11.41
C PRO A 86 8.61 -0.08 -10.23
N ALA A 87 7.80 -0.22 -9.19
CA ALA A 87 8.10 -0.97 -7.99
C ALA A 87 7.28 -2.26 -7.97
N LEU A 88 7.93 -3.41 -7.83
CA LEU A 88 7.27 -4.72 -7.83
C LEU A 88 6.31 -4.83 -6.64
N GLU A 89 6.76 -4.42 -5.47
CA GLU A 89 6.01 -4.40 -4.22
C GLU A 89 4.72 -3.58 -4.31
N ASP A 90 4.75 -2.45 -5.01
CA ASP A 90 3.56 -1.62 -5.21
C ASP A 90 2.60 -2.23 -6.24
N LEU A 91 3.13 -2.86 -7.29
CA LEU A 91 2.30 -3.62 -8.24
C LEU A 91 1.61 -4.80 -7.54
N LEU A 92 2.33 -5.53 -6.68
CA LEU A 92 1.79 -6.62 -5.89
C LEU A 92 0.75 -6.12 -4.88
N GLY A 93 1.01 -5.00 -4.19
CA GLY A 93 0.05 -4.37 -3.28
C GLY A 93 -1.23 -3.93 -3.99
N ALA A 94 -1.10 -3.26 -5.15
CA ALA A 94 -2.22 -2.88 -5.99
C ALA A 94 -3.00 -4.12 -6.49
N GLY A 95 -2.28 -5.15 -6.96
CA GLY A 95 -2.85 -6.41 -7.41
C GLY A 95 -3.64 -7.12 -6.32
N ALA A 96 -3.13 -7.14 -5.09
CA ALA A 96 -3.81 -7.73 -3.94
C ALA A 96 -5.15 -7.05 -3.64
N VAL A 97 -5.18 -5.72 -3.64
CA VAL A 97 -6.43 -4.94 -3.44
C VAL A 97 -7.43 -5.20 -4.55
N LEU A 98 -6.98 -5.22 -5.82
CA LEU A 98 -7.83 -5.49 -6.98
C LEU A 98 -8.40 -6.91 -6.96
N ALA A 99 -7.57 -7.91 -6.65
CA ALA A 99 -8.00 -9.30 -6.48
C ALA A 99 -9.03 -9.42 -5.34
N ALA A 100 -8.79 -8.75 -4.21
CA ALA A 100 -9.74 -8.71 -3.10
C ALA A 100 -11.08 -8.07 -3.50
N LEU A 101 -11.07 -6.91 -4.16
CA LEU A 101 -12.29 -6.25 -4.63
C LEU A 101 -13.06 -7.14 -5.62
N ARG A 102 -12.37 -7.78 -6.57
CA ARG A 102 -12.98 -8.72 -7.53
C ARG A 102 -13.65 -9.88 -6.82
N ARG A 103 -13.03 -10.47 -5.78
CA ARG A 103 -13.65 -11.54 -4.98
C ARG A 103 -14.93 -11.09 -4.26
N GLN A 104 -14.99 -9.83 -3.82
CA GLN A 104 -16.15 -9.28 -3.09
C GLN A 104 -17.30 -8.86 -3.99
N ARG A 105 -17.00 -8.34 -5.19
CA ARG A 105 -17.99 -7.76 -6.11
C ARG A 105 -18.36 -8.64 -7.30
N GLY A 106 -17.50 -9.57 -7.67
CA GLY A 106 -17.53 -10.16 -9.01
C GLY A 106 -17.28 -9.12 -10.10
N GLY A 107 -17.67 -9.44 -11.33
CA GLY A 107 -17.52 -8.55 -12.49
C GLY A 107 -16.12 -8.56 -13.10
N SER A 108 -15.99 -7.85 -14.23
CA SER A 108 -14.74 -7.72 -14.97
C SER A 108 -13.92 -6.54 -14.47
N LEU A 109 -12.63 -6.75 -14.27
CA LEU A 109 -11.64 -5.68 -14.14
C LEU A 109 -11.34 -5.09 -15.52
N SER A 110 -10.82 -3.86 -15.58
CA SER A 110 -10.18 -3.37 -16.81
C SER A 110 -8.96 -4.26 -17.13
N PRO A 111 -8.47 -4.27 -18.38
CA PRO A 111 -7.29 -5.07 -18.73
C PRO A 111 -6.08 -4.80 -17.81
N GLU A 112 -5.79 -3.53 -17.51
CA GLU A 112 -4.68 -3.12 -16.64
C GLU A 112 -4.86 -3.64 -15.21
N ALA A 113 -6.08 -3.50 -14.67
CA ALA A 113 -6.40 -4.00 -13.34
C ALA A 113 -6.37 -5.54 -13.28
N ALA A 114 -6.81 -6.22 -14.34
CA ALA A 114 -6.73 -7.67 -14.45
C ALA A 114 -5.28 -8.16 -14.49
N THR A 115 -4.39 -7.48 -15.23
CA THR A 115 -2.97 -7.78 -15.26
C THR A 115 -2.33 -7.59 -13.89
N ALA A 116 -2.59 -6.47 -13.20
CA ALA A 116 -2.07 -6.23 -11.86
C ALA A 116 -2.54 -7.29 -10.84
N ALA A 117 -3.84 -7.62 -10.86
CA ALA A 117 -4.39 -8.68 -10.01
C ALA A 117 -3.73 -10.04 -10.31
N ALA A 118 -3.55 -10.38 -11.58
CA ALA A 118 -2.90 -11.62 -12.00
C ALA A 118 -1.42 -11.69 -11.56
N CYS A 119 -0.68 -10.57 -11.58
CA CYS A 119 0.69 -10.52 -11.06
C CYS A 119 0.74 -10.93 -9.58
N PHE A 120 -0.19 -10.44 -8.76
CA PHE A 120 -0.29 -10.86 -7.37
C PHE A 120 -0.72 -12.33 -7.24
N GLU A 121 -1.78 -12.75 -7.93
CA GLU A 121 -2.34 -14.10 -7.81
C GLU A 121 -1.40 -15.21 -8.29
N THR A 122 -0.54 -14.90 -9.27
CA THR A 122 0.44 -15.86 -9.79
C THR A 122 1.79 -15.81 -9.08
N THR A 123 1.99 -14.87 -8.14
CA THR A 123 3.19 -14.81 -7.30
C THR A 123 3.01 -15.75 -6.10
N PRO A 124 3.71 -16.90 -6.05
CA PRO A 124 3.46 -17.90 -5.01
C PRO A 124 3.89 -17.44 -3.61
N ASP A 125 4.94 -16.61 -3.56
CA ASP A 125 5.52 -16.08 -2.34
C ASP A 125 5.89 -14.60 -2.55
N ALA A 126 4.99 -13.71 -2.11
CA ALA A 126 5.19 -12.26 -2.21
C ALA A 126 6.37 -11.78 -1.35
N ILE A 127 6.64 -12.44 -0.22
CA ILE A 127 7.77 -12.09 0.66
C ILE A 127 9.07 -12.36 -0.08
N ALA A 128 9.22 -13.56 -0.65
CA ALA A 128 10.42 -13.92 -1.42
C ALA A 128 10.59 -13.02 -2.64
N ALA A 129 9.52 -12.76 -3.39
CA ALA A 129 9.56 -11.92 -4.59
C ALA A 129 9.99 -10.47 -4.28
N VAL A 130 9.41 -9.85 -3.26
CA VAL A 130 9.78 -8.48 -2.85
C VAL A 130 11.19 -8.44 -2.28
N THR A 131 11.56 -9.42 -1.44
CA THR A 131 12.92 -9.50 -0.86
C THR A 131 14.00 -9.62 -1.93
N ALA A 132 13.74 -10.38 -2.99
CA ALA A 132 14.65 -10.53 -4.13
C ALA A 132 14.61 -9.33 -5.11
N GLY A 133 13.60 -8.48 -5.03
CA GLY A 133 13.43 -7.29 -5.86
C GLY A 133 14.39 -6.15 -5.50
N ALA A 134 14.49 -5.15 -6.38
CA ALA A 134 15.43 -4.04 -6.24
C ALA A 134 15.27 -3.29 -4.90
N SER A 135 14.05 -2.86 -4.56
CA SER A 135 13.78 -2.15 -3.30
C SER A 135 14.00 -3.03 -2.07
N GLY A 136 13.66 -4.32 -2.15
CA GLY A 136 13.89 -5.26 -1.05
C GLY A 136 15.38 -5.47 -0.78
N GLN A 137 16.18 -5.69 -1.83
CA GLN A 137 17.64 -5.80 -1.72
C GLN A 137 18.29 -4.52 -1.21
N GLU A 138 17.81 -3.35 -1.65
CA GLU A 138 18.25 -2.05 -1.17
C GLU A 138 18.01 -1.89 0.34
N LEU A 139 16.79 -2.19 0.82
CA LEU A 139 16.46 -2.13 2.24
C LEU A 139 17.25 -3.15 3.08
N VAL A 140 17.37 -4.40 2.61
CA VAL A 140 18.14 -5.45 3.30
C VAL A 140 19.61 -5.02 3.42
N SER A 141 20.20 -4.51 2.33
CA SER A 141 21.59 -4.01 2.34
C SER A 141 21.75 -2.78 3.23
N GLY A 142 20.70 -1.96 3.36
CA GLY A 142 20.63 -0.83 4.27
C GLY A 142 20.41 -1.19 5.74
N GLY A 143 20.29 -2.47 6.09
CA GLY A 143 20.07 -2.93 7.47
C GLY A 143 18.59 -2.95 7.91
N PHE A 144 17.65 -2.98 6.96
CA PHE A 144 16.21 -2.99 7.21
C PHE A 144 15.50 -4.28 6.70
N PRO A 145 16.01 -5.49 6.95
CA PRO A 145 15.33 -6.72 6.50
C PRO A 145 13.95 -6.91 7.13
N ASP A 146 13.77 -6.45 8.38
CA ASP A 146 12.48 -6.52 9.06
C ASP A 146 11.43 -5.59 8.44
N ASP A 147 11.83 -4.47 7.82
CA ASP A 147 10.88 -3.60 7.12
C ASP A 147 10.28 -4.30 5.92
N VAL A 148 11.10 -5.04 5.16
CA VAL A 148 10.64 -5.86 4.03
C VAL A 148 9.70 -6.96 4.52
N ARG A 149 10.08 -7.67 5.58
CA ARG A 149 9.27 -8.73 6.17
C ARG A 149 7.92 -8.22 6.67
N ILE A 150 7.88 -7.08 7.36
CA ILE A 150 6.64 -6.48 7.86
C ILE A 150 5.77 -5.96 6.72
N ALA A 151 6.35 -5.28 5.73
CA ALA A 151 5.61 -4.73 4.59
C ALA A 151 4.93 -5.81 3.74
N THR A 152 5.51 -7.02 3.73
CA THR A 152 5.02 -8.17 2.97
C THR A 152 4.12 -9.13 3.77
N GLU A 153 3.84 -8.83 5.04
CA GLU A 153 2.79 -9.53 5.80
C GLU A 153 1.45 -9.40 5.05
N SER A 154 0.80 -10.51 4.74
CA SER A 154 -0.47 -10.51 3.97
C SER A 154 -1.67 -10.55 4.89
N ASP A 155 -2.62 -9.62 4.69
CA ASP A 155 -3.93 -9.57 5.38
C ASP A 155 -3.86 -9.69 6.92
N VAL A 156 -2.81 -9.14 7.53
CA VAL A 156 -2.62 -9.10 8.99
C VAL A 156 -3.32 -7.92 9.68
N SER A 157 -3.96 -7.02 8.92
CA SER A 157 -4.60 -5.81 9.40
C SER A 157 -5.99 -5.61 8.79
N ASP A 158 -6.99 -5.46 9.64
CA ASP A 158 -8.36 -5.10 9.23
C ASP A 158 -8.58 -3.58 9.09
N VAL A 159 -7.57 -2.76 9.41
CA VAL A 159 -7.67 -1.30 9.31
C VAL A 159 -7.68 -0.85 7.85
N VAL A 160 -8.66 -0.01 7.50
CA VAL A 160 -8.77 0.67 6.20
C VAL A 160 -8.51 2.17 6.40
N PRO A 161 -7.31 2.68 6.10
CA PRO A 161 -7.02 4.10 6.24
C PRO A 161 -7.69 4.92 5.12
N VAL A 162 -8.52 5.89 5.50
CA VAL A 162 -9.21 6.82 4.60
C VAL A 162 -8.68 8.23 4.83
N LEU A 163 -8.33 8.94 3.76
CA LEU A 163 -7.88 10.33 3.85
C LEU A 163 -9.05 11.26 4.21
N THR A 164 -8.98 11.90 5.37
CA THR A 164 -9.96 12.85 5.90
C THR A 164 -9.22 14.07 6.42
N ASP A 165 -9.60 15.27 5.97
CA ASP A 165 -9.00 16.54 6.41
C ASP A 165 -7.46 16.57 6.40
N GLY A 166 -6.86 15.97 5.37
CA GLY A 166 -5.41 15.92 5.17
C GLY A 166 -4.65 14.86 5.99
N ALA A 167 -5.35 13.95 6.67
CA ALA A 167 -4.74 12.83 7.40
C ALA A 167 -5.45 11.50 7.13
N PHE A 168 -4.70 10.41 7.12
CA PHE A 168 -5.30 9.08 7.07
C PHE A 168 -5.85 8.69 8.45
N MET A 169 -7.14 8.36 8.51
CA MET A 169 -7.82 7.86 9.70
C MET A 169 -8.40 6.48 9.41
N ALA A 170 -8.55 5.65 10.44
CA ALA A 170 -9.27 4.39 10.28
C ALA A 170 -10.71 4.67 9.83
N ALA A 171 -11.19 3.95 8.82
CA ALA A 171 -12.60 3.95 8.47
C ALA A 171 -13.44 3.48 9.66
N GLY A 172 -14.54 4.20 9.93
CA GLY A 172 -15.53 3.84 10.94
C GLY A 172 -16.45 2.71 10.50
#